data_AF-A0A9E1IKD7-F1
#
_entry.id   AF-A0A9E1IKD7-F1
#
_cell.length_a   1.000
_cell.length_b   1.000
_cell.length_c   1.000
_cell.angle_alpha   90.00
_cell.angle_beta   90.00
_cell.angle_gamma   90.00
#
_symmetry.space_group_name_H-M   'P 1'
#
loop_
_entity.id
_entity.type
_entity.pdbx_description
1 polymer ?
#
loop_
_entity_poly.entity_id
_entity_poly.type
_entity_poly.pdbx_seq_one_letter_code
_entity_poly.pdbx_strand_id
1 'polypeptide(L)'
;KPPPTGEMTQDSINRAFSRPQRASRYTFRIADHRVVLLAGKSTNRLGVQKAPDARLMVTGLERTLIDITVRPRYAGGVFQVTQAFKSCAERVSIDELVTMLAQMEYRYPYHQALGFYLERAGVSPEHLQPLRHLGLEFKFYLDYSMASPSFDSSWRVFHPRGV
;
A
#
# COMPACT_ATOMS: atom_id res chain seq x y z
N LYS A 1 -19.94 4.41 -5.28
CA LYS A 1 -20.39 3.17 -4.59
C LYS A 1 -20.13 3.40 -3.11
N PRO A 2 -21.15 3.35 -2.24
CA PRO A 2 -20.94 3.50 -0.81
C PRO A 2 -19.95 2.43 -0.30
N PRO A 3 -19.19 2.72 0.77
CA PRO A 3 -18.36 1.71 1.40
C PRO A 3 -19.23 0.51 1.81
N PRO A 4 -18.71 -0.73 1.75
CA PRO A 4 -19.47 -1.90 2.15
C PRO A 4 -20.00 -1.72 3.58
N THR A 5 -21.27 -1.98 3.85
CA THR A 5 -21.81 -1.95 5.22
C THR A 5 -21.72 -3.36 5.80
N GLY A 6 -20.93 -3.53 6.86
CA GLY A 6 -20.66 -4.83 7.50
C GLY A 6 -19.25 -4.92 8.09
N GLU A 7 -19.11 -5.68 9.18
CA GLU A 7 -17.84 -5.97 9.83
C GLU A 7 -16.89 -6.71 8.88
N MET A 8 -15.60 -6.41 8.99
CA MET A 8 -14.59 -7.06 8.17
C MET A 8 -14.32 -8.47 8.71
N THR A 9 -14.53 -9.48 7.87
CA THR A 9 -14.22 -10.88 8.18
C THR A 9 -13.06 -11.39 7.32
N GLN A 10 -12.36 -12.43 7.78
CA GLN A 10 -11.30 -13.07 7.00
C GLN A 10 -11.79 -13.52 5.61
N ASP A 11 -12.99 -14.10 5.52
CA ASP A 11 -13.57 -14.56 4.25
C ASP A 11 -13.85 -13.39 3.29
N SER A 12 -14.25 -12.24 3.81
CA SER A 12 -14.47 -11.03 3.01
C SER A 12 -13.17 -10.52 2.38
N ILE A 13 -12.05 -10.60 3.12
CA ILE A 13 -10.70 -10.26 2.64
C ILE A 13 -10.28 -11.28 1.59
N ASN A 14 -10.34 -12.57 1.90
CA ASN A 14 -9.98 -13.65 0.97
C ASN A 14 -10.71 -13.51 -0.37
N ARG A 15 -12.02 -13.24 -0.33
CA ARG A 15 -12.85 -13.04 -1.52
C ARG A 15 -12.48 -11.77 -2.29
N ALA A 16 -12.11 -10.70 -1.59
CA ALA A 16 -11.74 -9.45 -2.22
C ALA A 16 -10.39 -9.56 -2.95
N PHE A 17 -9.41 -10.18 -2.32
CA PHE A 17 -8.04 -10.31 -2.84
C PHE A 17 -7.84 -11.50 -3.78
N SER A 18 -8.77 -12.45 -3.86
CA SER A 18 -8.74 -13.49 -4.90
C SER A 18 -9.12 -12.97 -6.28
N ARG A 19 -9.85 -11.85 -6.34
CA ARG A 19 -10.30 -11.23 -7.59
C ARG A 19 -9.27 -10.23 -8.12
N PRO A 20 -9.20 -9.98 -9.44
CA PRO A 20 -8.29 -8.99 -9.98
C PRO A 20 -8.54 -7.60 -9.39
N GLN A 21 -7.46 -6.87 -9.11
CA GLN A 21 -7.57 -5.46 -8.72
C GLN A 21 -8.34 -4.67 -9.78
N ARG A 22 -9.24 -3.79 -9.33
CA ARG A 22 -9.96 -2.87 -10.23
C ARG A 22 -8.96 -1.95 -10.94
N ALA A 23 -8.95 -2.01 -12.27
CA ALA A 23 -8.16 -1.12 -13.12
C ALA A 23 -8.97 0.13 -13.50
N SER A 24 -8.28 1.28 -13.62
CA SER A 24 -8.85 2.48 -14.25
C SER A 24 -8.95 2.26 -15.75
N ARG A 25 -10.03 2.76 -16.35
CA ARG A 25 -10.20 2.80 -17.81
C ARG A 25 -9.65 4.10 -18.42
N TYR A 26 -9.31 5.09 -17.60
CA TYR A 26 -8.76 6.38 -18.02
C TYR A 26 -7.24 6.29 -18.10
N THR A 27 -6.76 5.68 -19.18
CA THR A 27 -5.34 5.56 -19.49
C THR A 27 -5.05 6.33 -20.76
N PHE A 28 -4.04 7.20 -20.71
CA PHE A 28 -3.63 8.08 -21.79
C PHE A 28 -2.15 7.83 -22.10
N ARG A 29 -1.77 8.06 -23.36
CA ARG A 29 -0.37 8.02 -23.78
C ARG A 29 0.04 9.42 -24.21
N ILE A 30 1.08 9.96 -23.58
CA ILE A 30 1.61 11.30 -23.87
C ILE A 30 3.11 11.13 -24.09
N ALA A 31 3.58 11.36 -25.32
CA ALA A 31 4.92 10.98 -25.75
C ALA A 31 5.23 9.51 -25.37
N ASP A 32 6.31 9.29 -24.61
CA ASP A 32 6.75 7.97 -24.15
C ASP A 32 6.16 7.58 -22.78
N HIS A 33 5.28 8.40 -22.22
CA HIS A 33 4.68 8.18 -20.91
C HIS A 33 3.26 7.63 -21.02
N ARG A 34 2.94 6.71 -20.11
CA ARG A 34 1.58 6.27 -19.84
C ARG A 34 1.05 6.97 -18.60
N VAL A 35 0.01 7.79 -18.78
CA VAL A 35 -0.66 8.52 -17.70
C VAL A 35 -1.97 7.82 -17.36
N VAL A 36 -2.17 7.49 -16.08
CA VAL A 36 -3.40 6.84 -15.62
C VAL A 36 -4.12 7.74 -14.63
N LEU A 37 -5.37 8.09 -14.94
CA LEU A 37 -6.21 8.86 -14.03
C LEU A 37 -6.91 7.90 -13.05
N LEU A 38 -6.71 8.12 -11.75
CA LEU A 38 -7.27 7.29 -10.69
C LEU A 38 -8.38 8.02 -9.94
N ALA A 39 -9.57 7.42 -9.89
CA ALA A 39 -10.61 7.79 -8.93
C ALA A 39 -10.42 6.97 -7.64
N GLY A 40 -9.85 7.61 -6.62
CA GLY A 40 -9.57 7.03 -5.30
C GLY A 40 -10.56 7.48 -4.22
N LYS A 41 -10.31 7.05 -2.97
CA LYS A 41 -10.94 7.66 -1.79
C LYS A 41 -10.53 9.13 -1.74
N SER A 42 -11.48 10.03 -1.43
CA SER A 42 -11.12 11.44 -1.18
C SER A 42 -10.41 11.52 0.16
N THR A 43 -9.13 11.89 0.14
CA THR A 43 -8.31 12.08 1.36
C THR A 43 -7.99 13.55 1.61
N ASN A 44 -8.75 14.48 0.99
CA ASN A 44 -8.52 15.92 1.07
C ASN A 44 -7.05 16.34 0.84
N ARG A 45 -6.40 15.74 -0.17
CA ARG A 45 -4.99 15.98 -0.52
C ARG A 45 -3.99 15.68 0.60
N LEU A 46 -4.34 14.82 1.56
CA LEU A 46 -3.43 14.37 2.62
C LEU A 46 -2.10 13.86 2.06
N GLY A 47 -0.98 14.41 2.55
CA GLY A 47 0.36 14.05 2.10
C GLY A 47 0.68 14.44 0.66
N VAL A 48 -0.07 15.37 0.06
CA VAL A 48 0.21 15.90 -1.28
C VAL A 48 0.92 17.25 -1.15
N GLN A 49 2.08 17.36 -1.78
CA GLN A 49 2.97 18.52 -1.74
C GLN A 49 3.31 19.02 -3.15
N LYS A 50 3.95 20.19 -3.25
CA LYS A 50 4.50 20.65 -4.53
C LYS A 50 5.74 19.81 -4.88
N ALA A 51 5.88 19.44 -6.16
CA ALA A 51 7.11 18.86 -6.66
C ALA A 51 8.28 19.84 -6.48
N PRO A 52 9.54 19.37 -6.46
CA PRO A 52 10.71 20.25 -6.33
C PRO A 52 10.76 21.37 -7.39
N ASP A 53 10.28 21.09 -8.60
CA ASP A 53 10.18 22.08 -9.69
C ASP A 53 8.91 22.95 -9.65
N ALA A 54 8.07 22.77 -8.63
CA ALA A 54 6.80 23.46 -8.37
C ALA A 54 5.74 23.37 -9.48
N ARG A 55 5.94 22.55 -10.52
CA ARG A 55 5.01 22.47 -11.66
C ARG A 55 3.80 21.59 -11.38
N LEU A 56 3.96 20.59 -10.52
CA LEU A 56 2.94 19.59 -10.23
C LEU A 56 2.80 19.38 -8.73
N MET A 57 1.61 18.92 -8.35
CA MET A 57 1.36 18.42 -7.02
C MET A 57 1.61 16.91 -7.02
N VAL A 58 2.45 16.45 -6.10
CA VAL A 58 2.90 15.06 -5.98
C VAL A 58 2.70 14.56 -4.56
N THR A 59 2.68 13.25 -4.38
CA THR A 59 2.66 12.64 -3.05
C THR A 59 4.02 12.75 -2.38
N GLY A 60 4.03 12.99 -1.07
CA GLY A 60 5.21 12.82 -0.22
C GLY A 60 5.66 11.37 -0.15
N LEU A 61 6.77 11.11 0.55
CA LEU A 61 7.35 9.77 0.62
C LEU A 61 6.37 8.76 1.23
N GLU A 62 5.88 9.04 2.43
CA GLU A 62 4.97 8.20 3.22
C GLU A 62 3.66 7.99 2.47
N ARG A 63 3.11 9.07 1.91
CA ARG A 63 1.91 9.00 1.08
C ARG A 63 2.09 8.13 -0.15
N THR A 64 3.25 8.22 -0.81
CA THR A 64 3.59 7.38 -1.96
C THR A 64 3.66 5.91 -1.56
N LEU A 65 4.34 5.59 -0.46
CA LEU A 65 4.46 4.22 0.05
C LEU A 65 3.11 3.59 0.39
N ILE A 66 2.20 4.37 0.99
CA ILE A 66 0.81 3.94 1.21
C ILE A 66 0.12 3.68 -0.13
N ASP A 67 0.13 4.65 -1.05
CA ASP A 67 -0.59 4.54 -2.33
C ASP A 67 -0.12 3.34 -3.17
N ILE A 68 1.19 3.09 -3.24
CA ILE A 68 1.75 1.95 -3.99
C ILE A 68 1.52 0.61 -3.28
N THR A 69 1.39 0.60 -1.94
CA THR A 69 1.00 -0.60 -1.19
C THR A 69 -0.47 -0.94 -1.42
N VAL A 70 -1.34 0.07 -1.46
CA VAL A 70 -2.78 -0.11 -1.73
C VAL A 70 -3.01 -0.54 -3.18
N ARG A 71 -2.22 -0.02 -4.12
CA ARG A 71 -2.38 -0.29 -5.56
C ARG A 71 -1.07 -0.57 -6.30
N PRO A 72 -0.41 -1.71 -6.02
CA PRO A 72 0.92 -2.01 -6.56
C PRO A 72 0.96 -2.06 -8.09
N ARG A 73 -0.15 -2.43 -8.75
CA ARG A 73 -0.25 -2.46 -10.23
C ARG A 73 0.10 -1.12 -10.89
N TYR A 74 -0.22 0.02 -10.25
CA TYR A 74 0.10 1.33 -10.81
C TYR A 74 1.55 1.77 -10.54
N ALA A 75 2.29 1.01 -9.75
CA ALA A 75 3.69 1.25 -9.38
C ALA A 75 4.64 0.18 -9.96
N GLY A 76 4.22 -0.54 -11.01
CA GLY A 76 5.01 -1.61 -11.64
C GLY A 76 4.76 -3.01 -11.07
N GLY A 77 4.02 -3.12 -9.97
CA GLY A 77 3.75 -4.37 -9.27
C GLY A 77 4.54 -4.49 -7.97
N VAL A 78 4.22 -5.53 -7.19
CA VAL A 78 4.79 -5.74 -5.85
C VAL A 78 6.31 -5.83 -5.83
N PHE A 79 6.97 -6.36 -6.87
CA PHE A 79 8.42 -6.41 -6.92
C PHE A 79 9.05 -5.02 -7.00
N GLN A 80 8.50 -4.13 -7.82
CA GLN A 80 8.93 -2.72 -7.92
C GLN A 80 8.63 -1.97 -6.63
N VAL A 81 7.50 -2.27 -5.99
CA VAL A 81 7.17 -1.73 -4.67
C VAL A 81 8.23 -2.16 -3.64
N THR A 82 8.62 -3.44 -3.59
CA THR A 82 9.71 -3.91 -2.70
C THR A 82 10.99 -3.11 -2.91
N GLN A 83 11.39 -2.85 -4.17
CA GLN A 83 12.59 -2.06 -4.45
C GLN A 83 12.44 -0.60 -4.01
N ALA A 84 11.25 -0.01 -4.17
CA ALA A 84 10.96 1.33 -3.69
C ALA A 84 11.17 1.42 -2.16
N PHE A 85 10.62 0.48 -1.38
CA PHE A 85 10.83 0.43 0.07
C PHE A 85 12.30 0.28 0.45
N LYS A 86 13.04 -0.62 -0.22
CA LYS A 86 14.50 -0.77 0.00
C LYS A 86 15.27 0.53 -0.25
N SER A 87 14.87 1.31 -1.24
CA SER A 87 15.56 2.56 -1.61
C SER A 87 15.28 3.75 -0.67
N CYS A 88 14.29 3.64 0.22
CA CYS A 88 13.86 4.76 1.04
C CYS A 88 13.70 4.46 2.53
N ALA A 89 13.86 3.21 2.96
CA ALA A 89 13.61 2.77 4.34
C ALA A 89 14.23 3.68 5.42
N GLU A 90 15.47 4.14 5.22
CA GLU A 90 16.18 5.02 6.16
C GLU A 90 15.57 6.42 6.30
N ARG A 91 14.74 6.85 5.34
CA ARG A 91 14.13 8.18 5.30
C ARG A 91 12.66 8.19 5.69
N VAL A 92 12.06 7.02 5.89
CA VAL A 92 10.63 6.90 6.15
C VAL A 92 10.34 7.20 7.61
N SER A 93 9.37 8.08 7.86
CA SER A 93 8.81 8.29 9.19
C SER A 93 7.69 7.28 9.48
N ILE A 94 7.93 6.37 10.43
CA ILE A 94 6.92 5.37 10.84
C ILE A 94 5.70 6.04 11.50
N ASP A 95 5.93 7.07 12.31
CA ASP A 95 4.85 7.80 12.98
C ASP A 95 3.96 8.56 11.99
N GLU A 96 4.55 9.08 10.92
CA GLU A 96 3.80 9.75 9.84
C GLU A 96 2.99 8.73 9.02
N LEU A 97 3.53 7.53 8.75
CA LEU A 97 2.76 6.45 8.13
C LEU A 97 1.54 6.06 8.98
N VAL A 98 1.73 5.85 10.29
CA VAL A 98 0.64 5.50 11.21
C VAL A 98 -0.42 6.59 11.25
N THR A 99 0.01 7.85 11.38
CA THR A 99 -0.89 9.00 11.38
C THR A 99 -1.70 9.10 10.09
N MET A 100 -1.04 8.95 8.93
CA MET A 100 -1.71 8.99 7.63
C MET A 100 -2.70 7.84 7.45
N LEU A 101 -2.35 6.61 7.87
CA LEU A 101 -3.24 5.46 7.79
C LEU A 101 -4.51 5.68 8.63
N ALA A 102 -4.37 6.22 9.84
CA ALA A 102 -5.50 6.54 10.70
C ALA A 102 -6.44 7.55 10.04
N GLN A 103 -5.89 8.62 9.45
CA GLN A 103 -6.68 9.65 8.75
C GLN A 103 -7.31 9.15 7.44
N MET A 104 -6.67 8.20 6.76
CA MET A 104 -7.20 7.63 5.51
C MET A 104 -8.30 6.60 5.75
N GLU A 105 -8.46 6.08 6.97
CA GLU A 105 -9.49 5.11 7.39
C GLU A 105 -9.74 4.04 6.31
N TYR A 106 -8.68 3.35 5.90
CA TYR A 106 -8.84 2.24 4.97
C TYR A 106 -9.58 1.10 5.65
N ARG A 107 -10.42 0.41 4.87
CA ARG A 107 -11.12 -0.78 5.36
C ARG A 107 -10.17 -1.93 5.69
N TYR A 108 -9.12 -2.10 4.90
CA TYR A 108 -8.21 -3.24 4.99
C TYR A 108 -6.96 -2.88 5.82
N PRO A 109 -6.33 -3.87 6.48
CA PRO A 109 -5.21 -3.65 7.41
C PRO A 109 -3.90 -3.43 6.65
N TYR A 110 -3.78 -2.32 5.92
CA TYR A 110 -2.60 -2.01 5.11
C TYR A 110 -1.33 -1.79 5.95
N HIS A 111 -1.45 -1.52 7.25
CA HIS A 111 -0.30 -1.49 8.16
C HIS A 111 0.44 -2.83 8.19
N GLN A 112 -0.26 -3.97 8.00
CA GLN A 112 0.38 -5.29 7.89
C GLN A 112 1.32 -5.36 6.69
N ALA A 113 0.85 -4.89 5.52
CA ALA A 113 1.63 -4.88 4.29
C ALA A 113 2.80 -3.88 4.35
N LEU A 114 2.57 -2.70 4.95
CA LEU A 114 3.62 -1.69 5.16
C LEU A 114 4.72 -2.21 6.10
N GLY A 115 4.34 -2.78 7.24
CA GLY A 115 5.28 -3.37 8.19
C GLY A 115 6.12 -4.48 7.55
N PHE A 116 5.47 -5.35 6.78
CA PHE A 116 6.13 -6.38 6.00
C PHE A 116 7.17 -5.81 5.03
N TYR A 117 6.81 -4.80 4.23
CA TYR A 117 7.76 -4.19 3.28
C TYR A 117 8.92 -3.49 3.98
N LEU A 118 8.66 -2.78 5.09
CA LEU A 118 9.69 -2.06 5.83
C LEU A 118 10.66 -3.00 6.53
N GLU A 119 10.17 -4.09 7.14
CA GLU A 119 11.04 -5.12 7.75
C GLU A 119 11.91 -5.79 6.68
N ARG A 120 11.34 -6.12 5.50
CA ARG A 120 12.09 -6.62 4.33
C ARG A 120 13.10 -5.63 3.77
N ALA A 121 12.89 -4.34 4.04
CA ALA A 121 13.79 -3.26 3.65
C ALA A 121 14.86 -2.95 4.70
N GLY A 122 14.89 -3.69 5.82
CA GLY A 122 15.91 -3.57 6.86
C GLY A 122 15.54 -2.66 8.04
N VAL A 123 14.30 -2.17 8.11
CA VAL A 123 13.83 -1.44 9.30
C VAL A 123 13.71 -2.41 10.47
N SER A 124 14.28 -2.05 11.62
CA SER A 124 14.33 -2.95 12.76
C SER A 124 12.93 -3.20 13.36
N PRO A 125 12.68 -4.39 13.95
CA PRO A 125 11.38 -4.72 14.54
C PRO A 125 10.93 -3.75 15.65
N GLU A 126 11.86 -3.12 16.37
CA GLU A 126 11.59 -2.14 17.42
C GLU A 126 10.97 -0.87 16.85
N HIS A 127 11.48 -0.39 15.71
CA HIS A 127 10.93 0.78 15.03
C HIS A 127 9.58 0.50 14.37
N LEU A 128 9.23 -0.76 14.12
CA LEU A 128 7.96 -1.16 13.51
C LEU A 128 6.85 -1.45 14.54
N GLN A 129 7.12 -1.31 15.84
CA GLN A 129 6.12 -1.50 16.88
C GLN A 129 4.87 -0.62 16.70
N PRO A 130 4.95 0.67 16.31
CA PRO A 130 3.75 1.47 16.08
C PRO A 130 2.78 0.84 15.07
N LEU A 131 3.29 0.20 14.01
CA LEU A 131 2.45 -0.52 13.04
C LEU A 131 1.88 -1.82 13.62
N ARG A 132 2.63 -2.54 14.47
CA ARG A 132 2.12 -3.76 15.12
C ARG A 132 0.99 -3.48 16.11
N HIS A 133 1.06 -2.36 16.83
CA HIS A 133 0.02 -1.94 17.77
C HIS A 133 -1.33 -1.66 17.11
N LEU A 134 -1.38 -1.48 15.79
CA LEU A 134 -2.63 -1.36 15.03
C LEU A 134 -3.37 -2.70 14.86
N GLY A 135 -2.81 -3.82 15.33
CA GLY A 135 -3.45 -5.14 15.32
C GLY A 135 -2.94 -6.06 14.21
N LEU A 136 -3.05 -7.37 14.43
CA LEU A 136 -2.65 -8.42 13.48
C LEU A 136 -3.72 -9.53 13.43
N GLU A 137 -4.99 -9.17 13.49
CA GLU A 137 -6.11 -10.12 13.59
C GLU A 137 -6.23 -10.94 12.31
N PHE A 138 -6.05 -10.29 11.15
CA PHE A 138 -6.32 -10.87 9.85
C PHE A 138 -5.08 -11.41 9.16
N LYS A 139 -5.27 -12.41 8.31
CA LYS A 139 -4.32 -12.77 7.26
C LYS A 139 -4.59 -11.87 6.06
N PHE A 140 -3.58 -11.12 5.64
CA PHE A 140 -3.70 -10.12 4.58
C PHE A 140 -2.91 -10.50 3.33
N TYR A 141 -3.05 -9.73 2.25
CA TYR A 141 -2.47 -10.04 0.95
C TYR A 141 -1.73 -8.84 0.39
N LEU A 142 -0.52 -9.07 -0.12
CA LEU A 142 0.33 -8.03 -0.69
C LEU A 142 -0.12 -7.60 -2.10
N ASP A 143 -0.77 -8.50 -2.84
CA ASP A 143 -1.38 -8.23 -4.15
C ASP A 143 -2.68 -9.01 -4.33
N TYR A 144 -3.42 -8.63 -5.36
CA TYR A 144 -4.63 -9.29 -5.82
C TYR A 144 -4.28 -10.48 -6.73
N SER A 145 -5.05 -11.56 -6.64
CA SER A 145 -4.97 -12.75 -7.51
C SER A 145 -3.58 -13.38 -7.61
N MET A 146 -2.82 -13.41 -6.50
CA MET A 146 -1.50 -14.04 -6.47
C MET A 146 -1.58 -15.56 -6.72
N ALA A 147 -0.74 -16.06 -7.62
CA ALA A 147 -0.57 -17.48 -7.85
C ALA A 147 0.45 -18.05 -6.86
N SER A 148 0.06 -19.10 -6.11
CA SER A 148 0.92 -19.83 -5.17
C SER A 148 1.72 -18.93 -4.20
N PRO A 149 1.06 -18.08 -3.39
CA PRO A 149 1.74 -17.16 -2.48
C PRO A 149 2.44 -17.89 -1.32
N SER A 150 3.53 -17.30 -0.84
CA SER A 150 4.13 -17.61 0.46
C SER A 150 3.41 -16.84 1.57
N PHE A 151 3.51 -17.33 2.80
CA PHE A 151 2.90 -16.69 3.97
C PHE A 151 3.97 -16.28 4.98
N ASP A 152 3.99 -15.00 5.32
CA ASP A 152 4.76 -14.46 6.42
C ASP A 152 3.92 -14.48 7.70
N SER A 153 4.33 -15.27 8.70
CA SER A 153 3.60 -15.38 9.95
C SER A 153 3.78 -14.18 10.88
N SER A 154 4.85 -13.40 10.70
CA SER A 154 5.22 -12.26 11.54
C SER A 154 4.25 -11.09 11.35
N TRP A 155 3.94 -10.75 10.10
CA TRP A 155 2.96 -9.74 9.72
C TRP A 155 1.63 -10.33 9.26
N ARG A 156 1.53 -11.66 9.18
CA ARG A 156 0.36 -12.40 8.67
C ARG A 156 0.00 -11.98 7.24
N VAL A 157 0.99 -11.83 6.38
CA VAL A 157 0.83 -11.37 5.00
C VAL A 157 1.16 -12.50 4.03
N PHE A 158 0.24 -12.77 3.11
CA PHE A 158 0.52 -13.54 1.90
C PHE A 158 1.24 -12.65 0.88
N HIS A 159 2.32 -13.16 0.29
CA HIS A 159 3.14 -12.45 -0.67
C HIS A 159 3.65 -13.39 -1.78
N PRO A 160 4.03 -12.87 -2.97
CA PRO A 160 4.69 -13.69 -3.97
C PRO A 160 6.08 -14.12 -3.49
N ARG A 161 6.56 -15.26 -4.02
CA ARG A 161 7.93 -15.69 -3.80
C ARG A 161 8.91 -14.69 -4.43
N GLY A 162 10.01 -14.40 -3.74
CA GLY A 162 11.07 -13.48 -4.21
C GLY A 162 10.85 -11.99 -3.87
N VAL A 163 9.70 -11.67 -3.27
CA VAL A 163 9.49 -10.45 -2.47
C VAL A 163 10.10 -10.68 -1.10
#